data_AF-X0YFA2-F1
#
_entry.id   AF-X0YFA2-F1
#
_cell.length_a   1.000
_cell.length_b   1.000
_cell.length_c   1.000
_cell.angle_alpha   90.00
_cell.angle_beta   90.00
_cell.angle_gamma   90.00
#
_symmetry.space_group_name_H-M   'P 1'
#
loop_
_entity.id
_entity.type
_entity.pdbx_description
1 polymer ?
#
loop_
_entity_poly.entity_id
_entity_poly.type
_entity_poly.pdbx_seq_one_letter_code
_entity_poly.pdbx_strand_id
1 'polypeptide(L)' 'MSKLLDKLNQVSRGSPPPLGFRAAVAAPKSPRMVLIAVLAAGDAPAAAAAKENADAVLLCEAEIT' A
#
# COMPACT_ATOMS: atom_id res chain seq x y z
N MET A 1 -6.72 -8.23 -14.43
CA MET A 1 -5.65 -8.01 -13.43
C MET A 1 -5.58 -6.52 -13.13
N SER A 2 -5.66 -6.11 -11.87
CA SER A 2 -5.57 -4.68 -11.48
C SER A 2 -4.11 -4.25 -11.47
N LYS A 3 -3.76 -3.23 -12.26
CA LYS A 3 -2.39 -2.67 -12.35
C LYS A 3 -1.83 -2.23 -10.99
N LEU A 4 -2.71 -1.87 -10.05
CA LEU A 4 -2.33 -1.50 -8.69
C LEU A 4 -1.81 -2.71 -7.91
N LEU A 5 -2.54 -3.83 -7.96
CA LEU A 5 -2.16 -5.07 -7.27
C LEU A 5 -0.84 -5.63 -7.80
N ASP A 6 -0.61 -5.52 -9.11
CA ASP A 6 0.64 -5.96 -9.73
C ASP A 6 1.84 -5.15 -9.20
N LYS A 7 1.69 -3.82 -9.05
CA LYS A 7 2.71 -2.94 -8.47
C LYS A 7 2.95 -3.21 -6.99
N LEU A 8 1.89 -3.38 -6.20
CA LEU A 8 1.99 -3.71 -4.78
C LEU A 8 2.73 -5.05 -4.57
N ASN A 9 2.43 -6.05 -5.39
CA ASN A 9 3.14 -7.34 -5.38
C ASN A 9 4.61 -7.22 -5.80
N GLN A 10 4.93 -6.33 -6.73
CA GLN A 10 6.33 -6.08 -7.11
C GLN A 10 7.11 -5.44 -5.96
N VAL A 11 6.52 -4.44 -5.30
CA VAL A 11 7.13 -3.74 -4.15
C VAL A 11 7.28 -4.68 -2.96
N SER A 12 6.27 -5.50 -2.65
CA SER A 12 6.31 -6.44 -1.51
C SER A 12 7.42 -7.49 -1.61
N ARG A 13 7.83 -7.84 -2.84
CA ARG A 13 8.90 -8.80 -3.10
C ARG A 13 10.30 -8.22 -2.94
N GLY A 14 10.44 -6.89 -2.85
CA GLY A 14 11.69 -6.20 -2.51
C GLY A 14 12.86 -6.42 -3.49
N SER A 15 12.62 -6.99 -4.68
CA SER A 15 13.69 -7.32 -5.63
C SER A 15 13.23 -7.13 -7.08
N PRO A 16 14.10 -6.62 -7.98
CA PRO A 16 13.86 -6.68 -9.41
C PRO A 16 13.66 -8.14 -9.85
N PRO A 17 12.86 -8.40 -10.90
CA PRO A 17 12.64 -9.74 -11.40
C PRO A 17 13.99 -10.40 -11.72
N PRO A 18 14.20 -11.66 -11.30
CA PRO A 18 15.50 -12.29 -11.43
C PRO A 18 15.88 -12.42 -12.90
N LEU A 19 17.07 -11.91 -13.23
CA LEU A 19 17.73 -12.12 -14.52
C LEU A 19 18.17 -13.59 -14.62
N GLY A 20 17.25 -14.50 -14.95
CA GLY A 20 17.46 -15.84 -15.55
C GLY A 20 18.45 -16.85 -14.96
N PHE A 21 19.27 -16.51 -13.96
CA PHE A 21 20.49 -17.24 -13.60
C PHE A 21 20.57 -17.67 -12.13
N ARG A 22 19.43 -17.74 -11.41
CA ARG A 22 19.42 -18.21 -10.01
C ARG A 22 18.36 -19.27 -9.78
N ALA A 23 18.75 -20.31 -9.03
CA ALA A 23 17.83 -21.30 -8.48
C ALA A 23 16.72 -20.61 -7.67
N ALA A 24 15.53 -21.21 -7.62
CA ALA A 24 14.38 -20.68 -6.88
C ALA A 24 14.72 -20.54 -5.39
N VAL A 25 15.23 -19.38 -5.00
CA VAL A 25 15.40 -19.01 -3.60
C VAL A 25 13.99 -18.87 -3.03
N ALA A 26 13.70 -19.61 -1.95
CA ALA A 26 12.45 -19.47 -1.23
C ALA A 26 12.19 -17.98 -0.99
N ALA A 27 11.05 -17.49 -1.48
CA ALA A 27 10.71 -16.08 -1.35
C ALA A 27 10.85 -15.70 0.13
N PRO A 28 11.71 -14.71 0.48
CA PRO A 28 11.80 -14.27 1.85
C PRO A 28 10.41 -13.89 2.31
N LYS A 29 10.07 -14.24 3.56
CA LYS A 29 8.78 -13.90 4.18
C LYS A 29 8.62 -12.39 4.05
N SER A 30 7.82 -11.95 3.09
CA SER A 30 7.73 -10.54 2.74
C SER A 30 7.25 -9.76 3.98
N PRO A 31 7.81 -8.58 4.24
CA PRO A 31 7.28 -7.72 5.30
C PRO A 31 5.79 -7.47 5.02
N ARG A 32 4.98 -7.43 6.09
CA ARG A 32 3.55 -7.11 5.95
C ARG A 32 3.42 -5.72 5.33
N MET A 33 2.72 -5.62 4.18
CA MET A 33 2.37 -4.33 3.60
C MET A 33 1.20 -3.72 4.37
N VAL A 34 1.23 -2.40 4.55
CA VAL A 34 0.21 -1.62 5.25
C VAL A 34 -0.28 -0.52 4.31
N LEU A 35 -1.59 -0.36 4.19
CA LEU A 35 -2.24 0.70 3.42
C LEU A 35 -2.61 1.86 4.34
N ILE A 36 -2.05 3.03 4.08
CA ILE A 36 -2.34 4.26 4.82
C ILE A 36 -3.09 5.22 3.90
N ALA A 37 -4.32 5.57 4.26
CA ALA A 37 -5.09 6.58 3.54
C ALA A 37 -4.79 7.97 4.09
N VAL A 38 -4.75 8.98 3.22
CA VAL A 38 -4.67 10.39 3.62
C VAL A 38 -6.02 11.03 3.35
N LEU A 39 -6.58 11.71 4.34
CA LEU A 39 -7.93 12.24 4.31
C LEU A 39 -7.96 13.68 4.80
N ALA A 40 -8.72 14.55 4.12
CA ALA A 40 -9.01 15.89 4.62
C ALA A 40 -10.00 15.81 5.79
N ALA A 41 -9.76 16.58 6.85
CA ALA A 41 -10.67 16.64 7.98
C ALA A 41 -12.11 17.02 7.52
N GLY A 42 -13.10 16.22 7.91
CA GLY A 42 -14.51 16.45 7.61
C GLY A 42 -15.09 15.70 6.40
N ASP A 43 -14.29 14.98 5.61
CA ASP A 43 -14.80 14.16 4.51
C ASP A 43 -15.29 12.79 5.01
N ALA A 44 -16.58 12.74 5.36
CA ALA A 44 -17.28 11.55 5.85
C ALA A 44 -17.31 10.35 4.87
N PRO A 45 -17.60 10.52 3.55
CA PRO A 45 -17.58 9.37 2.64
C PRO A 45 -16.18 8.78 2.46
N ALA A 46 -15.14 9.60 2.40
CA ALA A 46 -13.77 9.07 2.33
C ALA A 46 -13.30 8.46 3.66
N ALA A 47 -13.79 8.93 4.82
CA ALA A 47 -13.58 8.26 6.10
C ALA A 47 -14.20 6.85 6.16
N ALA A 48 -15.41 6.68 5.62
CA ALA A 48 -16.07 5.38 5.56
C ALA A 48 -15.31 4.40 4.65
N ALA A 49 -14.89 4.85 3.47
CA ALA A 49 -14.10 4.05 2.55
C ALA A 49 -12.73 3.65 3.13
N ALA A 50 -12.07 4.57 3.85
CA ALA A 50 -10.79 4.30 4.50
C ALA A 50 -10.94 3.29 5.65
N LYS A 51 -12.02 3.35 6.42
CA LYS A 51 -12.30 2.39 7.50
C LYS A 51 -12.44 0.94 7.01
N GLU A 52 -12.95 0.75 5.80
CA GLU A 52 -13.15 -0.58 5.22
C GLU A 52 -11.89 -1.12 4.50
N ASN A 53 -11.06 -0.23 3.94
CA ASN A 53 -10.03 -0.62 2.97
C ASN A 53 -8.59 -0.22 3.36
N ALA A 54 -8.38 0.55 4.41
CA ALA A 54 -7.05 0.99 4.86
C ALA A 54 -6.75 0.47 6.27
N ASP A 55 -5.48 0.19 6.52
CA ASP A 55 -5.00 -0.23 7.84
C ASP A 55 -4.82 0.96 8.79
N ALA A 56 -4.59 2.16 8.23
CA ALA A 56 -4.49 3.40 8.99
C ALA A 56 -4.93 4.61 8.16
N VAL A 57 -5.23 5.72 8.84
CA VAL A 57 -5.63 6.99 8.21
C VAL A 57 -4.82 8.14 8.79
N LEU A 58 -4.33 9.01 7.92
CA LEU A 58 -3.69 10.29 8.27
C LEU A 58 -4.67 11.43 7.94
N LEU A 59 -5.04 12.21 8.95
CA LEU A 59 -5.93 13.36 8.80
C LEU A 59 -5.12 14.62 8.53
N CYS A 60 -5.38 15.27 7.39
CA CYS A 60 -4.86 16.59 7.09
C CYS A 60 -5.85 17.64 7.58
N GLU A 61 -5.48 18.38 8.61
CA GLU A 61 -6.15 19.63 8.96
C GLU A 61 -5.63 20.71 8.00
N ALA A 62 -6.54 21.40 7.31
CA ALA A 62 -6.16 22.60 6.59
C ALA A 62 -5.79 23.68 7.63
N GLU A 63 -4.54 24.12 7.65
CA GLU A 63 -4.14 25.31 8.41
C GLU A 63 -5.02 26.48 7.97
N ILE A 64 -5.92 26.92 8.84
CA ILE A 64 -6.67 28.16 8.66
C ILE A 64 -5.65 29.29 8.90
N THR A 65 -5.14 29.85 7.81
CA THR A 65 -4.33 31.08 7.83
C THR A 65 -5.22 32.30 8.00
#